data_AF-A0A254SL03-F1
#
_entry.id   AF-A0A254SL03-F1
#
_cell.length_a   1.000
_cell.length_b   1.000
_cell.length_c   1.000
_cell.angle_alpha   90.00
_cell.angle_beta   90.00
_cell.angle_gamma   90.00
#
_symmetry.space_group_name_H-M   'P 1'
#
loop_
_entity.id
_entity.type
_entity.pdbx_description
1 polymer ?
#
loop_
_entity_poly.entity_id
_entity_poly.type
_entity_poly.pdbx_seq_one_letter_code
_entity_poly.pdbx_strand_id
1 'polypeptide(L)'
;MNMKKFVLFSAIGLLAVSAFAAQGAPMGASVDPTPEEQKALDALKGKLEGAIVWSTSRANSLHDIWIMNADGTNVRALTKSNNVDWFPRIAPDGSKVLFNRSKGGWVPENDANYPEKWDLWTVGIDGTNEMKIVENATWGTWRPDGKSIVFSRAGKVFTMDLASKKETLVLDGEKVFKKAGVILQEPNMSPDGKHLAITLRGSMRETGVWDLTKNVWTKSGDGCQIDWNFDGTKLYRVNPTGNGGTAAPSEILWFTAKDGKQVEKVGFFGIPKNVKLMDLPGRRSHEYFPRLSPDGKWLVWGATDKGHDHDLFDYELYIWKIGEPVETATRITYNSGNDRWPDIWFGKVPVSAAPAATAKAVESAANATAAAIAGGVSEAKMDELIKAIDRLTDAVKALAPAK
;
A
#
# COMPACT_ATOMS: atom_id res chain seq x y z
N MET A 1 17.71 28.95 -54.72
CA MET A 1 16.61 28.75 -53.74
C MET A 1 17.05 27.65 -52.79
N ASN A 2 17.51 28.00 -51.58
CA ASN A 2 18.28 27.11 -50.69
C ASN A 2 17.36 26.37 -49.71
N MET A 3 17.26 25.05 -49.89
CA MET A 3 16.46 24.15 -49.06
C MET A 3 17.36 23.49 -48.01
N LYS A 4 17.74 24.23 -46.97
CA LYS A 4 18.50 23.73 -45.80
C LYS A 4 18.05 24.42 -44.52
N LYS A 5 16.79 24.24 -44.10
CA LYS A 5 16.31 24.54 -42.74
C LYS A 5 15.02 23.76 -42.48
N PHE A 6 15.06 22.46 -42.21
CA PHE A 6 13.92 21.72 -41.63
C PHE A 6 14.30 20.30 -41.19
N VAL A 7 15.38 20.13 -40.40
CA VAL A 7 15.59 18.90 -39.62
C VAL A 7 16.34 19.26 -38.33
N LEU A 8 15.64 19.82 -37.34
CA LEU A 8 16.16 19.89 -35.97
C LEU A 8 15.05 20.14 -34.94
N PHE A 9 14.00 19.32 -34.89
CA PHE A 9 13.02 19.39 -33.79
C PHE A 9 12.41 18.03 -33.36
N SER A 10 13.01 16.89 -33.71
CA SER A 10 12.46 15.57 -33.35
C SER A 10 13.37 14.67 -32.51
N ALA A 11 14.52 15.17 -32.02
CA ALA A 11 15.45 14.38 -31.20
C ALA A 11 15.39 14.69 -29.69
N ILE A 12 14.70 15.75 -29.25
CA ILE A 12 14.62 16.13 -27.83
C ILE A 12 13.44 15.44 -27.11
N GLY A 13 12.43 14.96 -27.86
CA GLY A 13 11.24 14.30 -27.29
C GLY A 13 11.44 12.82 -26.87
N LEU A 14 12.45 12.12 -27.41
CA LEU A 14 12.72 10.72 -27.05
C LEU A 14 13.75 10.55 -25.93
N LEU A 15 14.49 11.61 -25.56
CA LEU A 15 15.49 11.57 -24.49
C LEU A 15 14.91 11.91 -23.09
N ALA A 16 13.68 12.43 -23.02
CA ALA A 16 13.03 12.77 -21.75
C ALA A 16 12.27 11.59 -21.12
N VAL A 17 11.95 10.53 -21.89
CA VAL A 17 11.23 9.34 -21.36
C VAL A 17 12.21 8.30 -20.80
N SER A 18 13.47 8.29 -21.24
CA SER A 18 14.47 7.31 -20.79
C SER A 18 15.21 7.70 -19.50
N ALA A 19 15.16 8.97 -19.08
CA ALA A 19 15.83 9.43 -17.86
C ALA A 19 15.08 9.08 -16.57
N PHE A 20 13.76 8.85 -16.63
CA PHE A 20 12.95 8.56 -15.44
C PHE A 20 12.97 7.08 -15.02
N ALA A 21 13.33 6.16 -15.91
CA ALA A 21 13.37 4.72 -15.56
C ALA A 21 14.48 4.38 -14.56
N ALA A 22 15.50 5.24 -14.40
CA ALA A 22 16.64 5.03 -13.50
C ALA A 22 16.53 5.81 -12.17
N GLN A 23 15.55 6.70 -12.04
CA GLN A 23 15.39 7.51 -10.83
C GLN A 23 14.29 6.87 -9.97
N GLY A 24 14.66 6.40 -8.78
CA GLY A 24 13.69 5.85 -7.82
C GLY A 24 12.68 6.91 -7.35
N ALA A 25 11.69 6.49 -6.57
CA ALA A 25 10.68 7.39 -6.02
C ALA A 25 11.32 8.57 -5.24
N PRO A 26 10.72 9.78 -5.29
CA PRO A 26 11.18 10.89 -4.47
C PRO A 26 11.17 10.51 -2.99
N MET A 27 12.32 10.68 -2.34
CA MET A 27 12.42 10.46 -0.90
C MET A 27 11.82 11.67 -0.16
N GLY A 28 10.90 11.38 0.75
CA GLY A 28 10.20 12.41 1.50
C GLY A 28 10.96 12.95 2.71
N ALA A 29 10.43 14.02 3.28
CA ALA A 29 10.82 14.53 4.59
C ALA A 29 9.59 14.58 5.51
N SER A 30 9.82 14.48 6.83
CA SER A 30 8.75 14.68 7.82
C SER A 30 8.13 16.06 7.63
N VAL A 31 6.81 16.12 7.74
CA VAL A 31 6.04 17.37 7.72
C VAL A 31 5.31 17.48 9.05
N ASP A 32 5.22 18.69 9.60
CA ASP A 32 4.44 18.88 10.81
C ASP A 32 2.94 18.97 10.49
N PRO A 33 2.06 18.31 11.26
CA PRO A 33 0.62 18.51 11.15
C PRO A 33 0.23 19.93 11.55
N THR A 34 -0.85 20.48 10.95
CA THR A 34 -1.49 21.67 11.50
C THR A 34 -2.08 21.38 12.89
N PRO A 35 -2.42 22.40 13.70
CA PRO A 35 -3.08 22.19 15.00
C PRO A 35 -4.37 21.36 14.90
N GLU A 36 -5.17 21.57 13.85
CA GLU A 36 -6.42 20.82 13.60
C GLU A 36 -6.12 19.36 13.23
N GLU A 37 -5.12 19.15 12.37
CA GLU A 37 -4.63 17.82 12.00
C GLU A 37 -4.08 17.06 13.22
N GLN A 38 -3.29 17.73 14.07
CA GLN A 38 -2.76 17.14 15.30
C GLN A 38 -3.90 16.79 16.28
N LYS A 39 -4.91 17.66 16.40
CA LYS A 39 -6.09 17.39 17.23
C LYS A 39 -6.89 16.17 16.72
N ALA A 40 -7.01 16.02 15.40
CA ALA A 40 -7.68 14.87 14.79
C ALA A 40 -6.91 13.56 15.05
N LEU A 41 -5.58 13.58 14.89
CA LEU A 41 -4.70 12.46 15.28
C LEU A 41 -4.86 12.09 16.76
N ASP A 42 -4.80 13.08 17.66
CA ASP A 42 -4.94 12.87 19.10
C ASP A 42 -6.30 12.27 19.47
N ALA A 43 -7.34 12.58 18.67
CA ALA A 43 -8.65 12.00 18.86
C ALA A 43 -8.72 10.51 18.48
N LEU A 44 -7.76 9.96 17.73
CA LEU A 44 -7.68 8.52 17.43
C LEU A 44 -6.89 7.74 18.48
N LYS A 45 -5.88 8.36 19.10
CA LYS A 45 -4.93 7.72 20.02
C LYS A 45 -5.62 6.87 21.09
N GLY A 46 -5.24 5.59 21.16
CA GLY A 46 -5.78 4.62 22.12
C GLY A 46 -7.23 4.20 21.90
N LYS A 47 -7.88 4.64 20.80
CA LYS A 47 -9.28 4.27 20.48
C LYS A 47 -9.39 3.17 19.44
N LEU A 48 -8.31 2.89 18.71
CA LEU A 48 -8.25 1.86 17.68
C LEU A 48 -7.13 0.87 18.00
N GLU A 49 -7.50 -0.39 18.21
CA GLU A 49 -6.56 -1.48 18.40
C GLU A 49 -6.42 -2.24 17.08
N GLY A 50 -5.30 -2.04 16.39
CA GLY A 50 -5.06 -2.61 15.06
C GLY A 50 -3.75 -2.14 14.45
N ALA A 51 -3.51 -2.56 13.22
CA ALA A 51 -2.35 -2.17 12.40
C ALA A 51 -2.81 -1.56 11.08
N ILE A 52 -2.02 -0.62 10.58
CA ILE A 52 -2.03 -0.19 9.19
C ILE A 52 -0.64 -0.44 8.61
N VAL A 53 -0.59 -1.08 7.44
CA VAL A 53 0.65 -1.29 6.67
C VAL A 53 0.55 -0.58 5.34
N TRP A 54 1.65 -0.07 4.80
CA TRP A 54 1.66 0.58 3.49
C TRP A 54 3.07 0.56 2.88
N SER A 55 3.16 0.85 1.59
CA SER A 55 4.44 1.02 0.88
C SER A 55 4.84 2.48 0.85
N THR A 56 6.10 2.80 1.16
CA THR A 56 6.52 4.21 1.26
C THR A 56 7.97 4.49 0.91
N SER A 57 8.20 5.59 0.19
CA SER A 57 9.53 6.12 -0.14
C SER A 57 10.13 7.01 0.96
N ARG A 58 9.54 7.08 2.16
CA ARG A 58 9.99 8.00 3.22
C ARG A 58 11.43 7.78 3.71
N ALA A 59 11.98 6.58 3.57
CA ALA A 59 13.32 6.25 4.05
C ALA A 59 14.33 5.94 2.94
N ASN A 60 13.84 5.65 1.73
CA ASN A 60 14.64 5.40 0.55
C ASN A 60 13.80 5.57 -0.72
N SER A 61 14.44 5.60 -1.88
CA SER A 61 13.79 5.74 -3.18
C SER A 61 13.24 4.43 -3.76
N LEU A 62 13.25 3.33 -3.00
CA LEU A 62 12.83 2.01 -3.45
C LEU A 62 11.47 1.57 -2.91
N HIS A 63 10.90 2.28 -1.93
CA HIS A 63 9.75 1.83 -1.15
C HIS A 63 10.01 0.59 -0.30
N ASP A 64 9.94 0.77 1.01
CA ASP A 64 9.81 -0.34 1.97
C ASP A 64 8.35 -0.47 2.43
N ILE A 65 8.01 -1.61 3.04
CA ILE A 65 6.76 -1.75 3.79
C ILE A 65 6.96 -1.16 5.17
N TRP A 66 6.03 -0.28 5.56
CA TRP A 66 5.96 0.32 6.89
C TRP A 66 4.70 -0.11 7.60
N ILE A 67 4.71 0.02 8.92
CA ILE A 67 3.60 -0.31 9.79
C ILE A 67 3.41 0.78 10.85
N MET A 68 2.16 0.99 11.25
CA MET A 68 1.76 1.82 12.39
C MET A 68 0.58 1.15 13.10
N ASN A 69 0.30 1.56 14.33
CA ASN A 69 -0.97 1.25 14.97
C ASN A 69 -2.11 1.95 14.22
N ALA A 70 -3.31 1.38 14.23
CA ALA A 70 -4.48 1.96 13.55
C ALA A 70 -4.88 3.36 14.07
N ASP A 71 -4.37 3.76 15.24
CA ASP A 71 -4.53 5.09 15.81
C ASP A 71 -3.45 6.11 15.37
N GLY A 72 -2.57 5.73 14.45
CA GLY A 72 -1.48 6.57 13.92
C GLY A 72 -0.19 6.52 14.72
N THR A 73 -0.13 5.80 15.84
CA THR A 73 1.08 5.72 16.68
C THR A 73 2.03 4.60 16.24
N ASN A 74 3.25 4.57 16.80
CA ASN A 74 4.22 3.48 16.60
C ASN A 74 4.62 3.22 15.13
N VAL A 75 4.77 4.30 14.36
CA VAL A 75 5.23 4.27 12.97
C VAL A 75 6.66 3.71 12.90
N ARG A 76 6.86 2.63 12.13
CA ARG A 76 8.19 2.00 11.93
C ARG A 76 8.27 1.27 10.60
N ALA A 77 9.48 1.07 10.10
CA ALA A 77 9.73 0.16 8.99
C ALA A 77 9.40 -1.29 9.40
N LEU A 78 8.78 -2.03 8.48
CA LEU A 78 8.52 -3.47 8.61
C LEU A 78 9.49 -4.29 7.76
N THR A 79 9.87 -3.77 6.59
CA THR A 79 10.93 -4.31 5.75
C THR A 79 12.05 -3.29 5.55
N LYS A 80 13.22 -3.76 5.12
CA LYS A 80 14.33 -2.92 4.67
C LYS A 80 15.12 -3.71 3.64
N SER A 81 15.07 -3.30 2.38
CA SER A 81 15.80 -4.01 1.32
C SER A 81 16.39 -3.08 0.26
N ASN A 82 17.27 -3.61 -0.60
CA ASN A 82 17.77 -2.92 -1.79
C ASN A 82 16.86 -3.15 -3.01
N ASN A 83 15.63 -3.61 -2.76
CA ASN A 83 14.60 -3.89 -3.74
C ASN A 83 13.35 -3.08 -3.38
N VAL A 84 12.38 -3.10 -4.29
CA VAL A 84 11.11 -2.43 -4.10
C VAL A 84 10.11 -3.36 -3.44
N ASP A 85 9.48 -2.91 -2.35
CA ASP A 85 8.41 -3.64 -1.69
C ASP A 85 7.06 -2.94 -1.87
N TRP A 86 6.12 -3.62 -2.53
CA TRP A 86 4.82 -3.07 -2.91
C TRP A 86 3.61 -3.91 -2.51
N PHE A 87 2.46 -3.23 -2.50
CA PHE A 87 1.12 -3.80 -2.34
C PHE A 87 0.99 -4.67 -1.08
N PRO A 88 1.35 -4.18 0.11
CA PRO A 88 1.28 -4.99 1.32
C PRO A 88 -0.17 -5.34 1.64
N ARG A 89 -0.39 -6.56 2.12
CA ARG A 89 -1.69 -7.11 2.52
C ARG A 89 -1.55 -7.88 3.83
N ILE A 90 -2.28 -7.46 4.85
CA ILE A 90 -2.28 -8.11 6.16
C ILE A 90 -3.09 -9.41 6.06
N ALA A 91 -2.57 -10.49 6.65
CA ALA A 91 -3.30 -11.75 6.75
C ALA A 91 -4.60 -11.55 7.56
N PRO A 92 -5.67 -12.32 7.29
CA PRO A 92 -6.93 -12.21 8.04
C PRO A 92 -6.75 -12.36 9.57
N ASP A 93 -5.76 -13.15 9.99
CA ASP A 93 -5.43 -13.37 11.41
C ASP A 93 -4.47 -12.31 12.00
N GLY A 94 -4.02 -11.34 11.20
CA GLY A 94 -3.10 -10.27 11.61
C GLY A 94 -1.66 -10.70 11.82
N SER A 95 -1.31 -11.97 11.57
CA SER A 95 0.00 -12.52 11.95
C SER A 95 1.13 -12.13 10.99
N LYS A 96 0.80 -11.88 9.72
CA LYS A 96 1.77 -11.67 8.63
C LYS A 96 1.29 -10.62 7.64
N VAL A 97 2.24 -10.11 6.87
CA VAL A 97 2.01 -9.24 5.71
C VAL A 97 2.55 -9.94 4.48
N LEU A 98 1.73 -10.05 3.44
CA LEU A 98 2.10 -10.48 2.09
C LEU A 98 2.41 -9.24 1.25
N PHE A 99 3.45 -9.27 0.43
CA PHE A 99 3.82 -8.15 -0.43
C PHE A 99 4.56 -8.64 -1.68
N ASN A 100 4.61 -7.82 -2.72
CA ASN A 100 5.49 -8.06 -3.85
C ASN A 100 6.86 -7.46 -3.55
N ARG A 101 7.93 -8.17 -3.89
CA ARG A 101 9.29 -7.64 -3.88
C ARG A 101 9.90 -7.71 -5.27
N SER A 102 10.51 -6.62 -5.72
CA SER A 102 11.25 -6.63 -6.98
C SER A 102 12.48 -7.53 -6.87
N LYS A 103 12.89 -8.14 -7.98
CA LYS A 103 14.10 -8.97 -8.02
C LYS A 103 15.39 -8.16 -8.10
N GLY A 104 15.28 -6.85 -8.20
CA GLY A 104 16.41 -5.94 -8.21
C GLY A 104 15.93 -4.50 -8.22
N GLY A 105 16.52 -3.68 -7.34
CA GLY A 105 16.46 -2.23 -7.40
C GLY A 105 15.08 -1.61 -7.64
N TRP A 106 15.10 -0.41 -8.21
CA TRP A 106 13.88 0.31 -8.58
C TRP A 106 13.18 -0.36 -9.76
N VAL A 107 11.87 -0.52 -9.63
CA VAL A 107 10.94 -0.90 -10.67
C VAL A 107 9.76 0.07 -10.52
N PRO A 108 9.22 0.68 -11.59
CA PRO A 108 8.06 1.59 -11.53
C PRO A 108 6.72 0.84 -11.53
N GLU A 109 5.63 1.39 -10.97
CA GLU A 109 4.37 0.65 -10.73
C GLU A 109 3.76 0.09 -12.00
N ASN A 110 3.95 0.80 -13.12
CA ASN A 110 3.53 0.34 -14.44
C ASN A 110 4.11 -1.04 -14.80
N ASP A 111 5.27 -1.40 -14.22
CA ASP A 111 5.94 -2.67 -14.40
C ASP A 111 5.52 -3.75 -13.38
N ALA A 112 4.58 -3.47 -12.46
CA ALA A 112 3.97 -4.44 -11.54
C ALA A 112 3.20 -5.57 -12.25
N ASN A 113 3.10 -5.51 -13.58
CA ASN A 113 2.41 -6.51 -14.40
C ASN A 113 3.32 -7.57 -15.00
N TYR A 114 4.63 -7.42 -14.84
CA TYR A 114 5.66 -8.27 -15.44
C TYR A 114 6.21 -9.24 -14.39
N PRO A 115 5.65 -10.46 -14.25
CA PRO A 115 5.99 -11.36 -13.15
C PRO A 115 7.48 -11.69 -13.08
N GLU A 116 8.21 -11.67 -14.18
CA GLU A 116 9.65 -11.90 -14.19
C GLU A 116 10.44 -10.89 -13.34
N LYS A 117 9.89 -9.71 -13.05
CA LYS A 117 10.49 -8.66 -12.20
C LYS A 117 10.16 -8.81 -10.71
N TRP A 118 9.23 -9.69 -10.34
CA TRP A 118 8.63 -9.72 -9.01
C TRP A 118 8.52 -11.13 -8.44
N ASP A 119 8.67 -11.23 -7.14
CA ASP A 119 8.32 -12.39 -6.34
C ASP A 119 7.34 -11.96 -5.24
N LEU A 120 6.55 -12.91 -4.71
CA LEU A 120 5.72 -12.68 -3.53
C LEU A 120 6.45 -13.12 -2.26
N TRP A 121 6.42 -12.26 -1.26
CA TRP A 121 7.10 -12.44 0.02
C TRP A 121 6.12 -12.25 1.16
N THR A 122 6.44 -12.85 2.30
CA THR A 122 5.75 -12.58 3.56
C THR A 122 6.74 -12.17 4.63
N VAL A 123 6.30 -11.31 5.55
CA VAL A 123 6.99 -10.97 6.80
C VAL A 123 5.99 -11.05 7.95
N GLY A 124 6.43 -11.46 9.13
CA GLY A 124 5.64 -11.37 10.36
C GLY A 124 5.26 -9.93 10.65
N ILE A 125 4.08 -9.71 11.24
CA ILE A 125 3.61 -8.36 11.60
C ILE A 125 4.56 -7.64 12.59
N ASP A 126 5.35 -8.42 13.33
CA ASP A 126 6.40 -7.97 14.24
C ASP A 126 7.72 -7.59 13.51
N GLY A 127 7.83 -7.84 12.21
CA GLY A 127 9.01 -7.61 11.37
C GLY A 127 9.96 -8.81 11.26
N THR A 128 9.58 -9.98 11.78
CA THR A 128 10.42 -11.18 11.76
C THR A 128 9.97 -12.20 10.71
N ASN A 129 10.71 -13.29 10.53
CA ASN A 129 10.32 -14.42 9.67
C ASN A 129 10.00 -14.04 8.22
N GLU A 130 10.77 -13.11 7.69
CA GLU A 130 10.68 -12.70 6.30
C GLU A 130 11.10 -13.83 5.36
N MET A 131 10.27 -14.15 4.36
CA MET A 131 10.52 -15.24 3.42
C MET A 131 9.80 -15.06 2.09
N LYS A 132 10.43 -15.50 1.00
CA LYS A 132 9.80 -15.64 -0.32
C LYS A 132 8.80 -16.81 -0.30
N ILE A 133 7.63 -16.60 -0.89
CA ILE A 133 6.55 -17.60 -0.96
C ILE A 133 6.28 -18.06 -2.39
N VAL A 134 6.29 -17.14 -3.37
CA VAL A 134 6.01 -17.46 -4.78
C VAL A 134 7.01 -16.77 -5.68
N GLU A 135 7.57 -17.51 -6.63
CA GLU A 135 8.40 -16.93 -7.68
C GLU A 135 7.58 -16.47 -8.89
N ASN A 136 8.06 -15.41 -9.54
CA ASN A 136 7.48 -14.88 -10.77
C ASN A 136 5.98 -14.58 -10.63
N ALA A 137 5.60 -13.73 -9.69
CA ALA A 137 4.21 -13.46 -9.36
C ALA A 137 4.00 -12.03 -8.87
N THR A 138 2.82 -11.49 -9.13
CA THR A 138 2.42 -10.12 -8.77
C THR A 138 1.00 -10.08 -8.22
N TRP A 139 0.62 -8.93 -7.65
CA TRP A 139 -0.72 -8.65 -7.13
C TRP A 139 -1.22 -9.71 -6.15
N GLY A 140 -0.35 -10.15 -5.24
CA GLY A 140 -0.71 -11.16 -4.24
C GLY A 140 -1.63 -10.61 -3.16
N THR A 141 -2.66 -11.37 -2.80
CA THR A 141 -3.53 -11.07 -1.65
C THR A 141 -3.92 -12.36 -0.93
N TRP A 142 -4.28 -12.23 0.34
CA TRP A 142 -4.77 -13.35 1.14
C TRP A 142 -6.16 -13.76 0.69
N ARG A 143 -6.43 -15.06 0.72
CA ARG A 143 -7.81 -15.52 0.69
C ARG A 143 -8.44 -15.33 2.08
N PRO A 144 -9.76 -15.13 2.16
CA PRO A 144 -10.47 -14.96 3.44
C PRO A 144 -10.28 -16.13 4.44
N ASP A 145 -9.90 -17.32 3.95
CA ASP A 145 -9.55 -18.47 4.78
C ASP A 145 -8.21 -18.34 5.54
N GLY A 146 -7.35 -17.38 5.18
CA GLY A 146 -6.02 -17.16 5.79
C GLY A 146 -4.99 -18.28 5.55
N LYS A 147 -5.37 -19.37 4.87
CA LYS A 147 -4.53 -20.54 4.62
C LYS A 147 -3.95 -20.56 3.21
N SER A 148 -4.49 -19.70 2.35
CA SER A 148 -4.12 -19.65 0.95
C SER A 148 -4.09 -18.21 0.45
N ILE A 149 -3.42 -18.01 -0.67
CA ILE A 149 -3.29 -16.72 -1.34
C ILE A 149 -3.85 -16.82 -2.76
N VAL A 150 -4.22 -15.68 -3.34
CA VAL A 150 -4.52 -15.52 -4.76
C VAL A 150 -3.58 -14.48 -5.34
N PHE A 151 -3.12 -14.69 -6.58
CA PHE A 151 -2.13 -13.82 -7.22
C PHE A 151 -2.20 -13.92 -8.74
N SER A 152 -1.53 -12.99 -9.40
CA SER A 152 -1.43 -12.92 -10.85
C SER A 152 -0.06 -13.35 -11.39
N ARG A 153 -0.07 -13.90 -12.59
CA ARG A 153 1.08 -14.01 -13.49
C ARG A 153 0.67 -13.46 -14.86
N ALA A 154 0.85 -12.15 -15.03
CA ALA A 154 0.38 -11.40 -16.20
C ALA A 154 -1.12 -11.61 -16.48
N GLY A 155 -1.46 -12.36 -17.54
CA GLY A 155 -2.84 -12.63 -17.94
C GLY A 155 -3.53 -13.79 -17.22
N LYS A 156 -2.93 -14.36 -16.18
CA LYS A 156 -3.46 -15.53 -15.46
C LYS A 156 -3.55 -15.26 -13.96
N VAL A 157 -4.55 -15.86 -13.31
CA VAL A 157 -4.74 -15.83 -11.86
C VAL A 157 -4.59 -17.24 -11.29
N PHE A 158 -3.88 -17.35 -10.18
CA PHE A 158 -3.62 -18.58 -9.46
C PHE A 158 -4.00 -18.44 -8.00
N THR A 159 -4.33 -19.56 -7.37
CA THR A 159 -4.32 -19.69 -5.91
C THR A 159 -3.21 -20.62 -5.46
N MET A 160 -2.69 -20.39 -4.27
CA MET A 160 -1.72 -21.29 -3.64
C MET A 160 -2.14 -21.64 -2.22
N ASP A 161 -2.20 -22.95 -1.92
CA ASP A 161 -2.26 -23.43 -0.54
C ASP A 161 -0.89 -23.26 0.13
N LEU A 162 -0.83 -22.57 1.27
CA LEU A 162 0.44 -22.22 1.90
C LEU A 162 1.12 -23.39 2.61
N ALA A 163 0.36 -24.41 3.01
CA ALA A 163 0.87 -25.58 3.72
C ALA A 163 1.47 -26.59 2.73
N SER A 164 0.69 -26.95 1.69
CA SER A 164 1.11 -27.92 0.68
C SER A 164 1.93 -27.31 -0.44
N LYS A 165 2.02 -25.97 -0.51
CA LYS A 165 2.65 -25.20 -1.59
C LYS A 165 2.04 -25.46 -2.98
N LYS A 166 0.82 -25.98 -3.02
CA LYS A 166 0.17 -26.35 -4.29
C LYS A 166 -0.43 -25.11 -4.94
N GLU A 167 0.08 -24.76 -6.11
CA GLU A 167 -0.53 -23.76 -6.98
C GLU A 167 -1.65 -24.38 -7.82
N THR A 168 -2.72 -23.62 -8.06
CA THR A 168 -3.86 -24.00 -8.89
C THR A 168 -4.23 -22.81 -9.78
N LEU A 169 -4.27 -23.04 -11.10
CA LEU A 169 -4.76 -22.04 -12.06
C LEU A 169 -6.26 -21.82 -11.81
N VAL A 170 -6.64 -20.56 -11.55
CA VAL A 170 -8.03 -20.14 -11.34
C VAL A 170 -8.63 -19.59 -12.61
N LEU A 171 -7.90 -18.72 -13.31
CA LEU A 171 -8.39 -18.04 -14.49
C LEU A 171 -7.26 -17.83 -15.51
N ASP A 172 -7.56 -18.11 -16.78
CA ASP A 172 -6.71 -17.79 -17.91
C ASP A 172 -7.39 -16.70 -18.74
N GLY A 173 -6.97 -15.45 -18.52
CA GLY A 173 -7.59 -14.24 -19.06
C GLY A 173 -7.67 -14.26 -20.59
N GLU A 174 -6.58 -14.61 -21.26
CA GLU A 174 -6.55 -14.63 -22.73
C GLU A 174 -7.54 -15.63 -23.31
N LYS A 175 -7.73 -16.79 -22.64
CA LYS A 175 -8.70 -17.80 -23.06
C LYS A 175 -10.13 -17.34 -22.84
N VAL A 176 -10.44 -16.82 -21.65
CA VAL A 176 -11.83 -16.48 -21.30
C VAL A 176 -12.31 -15.21 -22.00
N PHE A 177 -11.43 -14.23 -22.17
CA PHE A 177 -11.74 -12.98 -22.86
C PHE A 177 -11.44 -13.04 -24.37
N LYS A 178 -10.83 -14.13 -24.85
CA LYS A 178 -10.40 -14.32 -26.25
C LYS A 178 -9.59 -13.13 -26.77
N LYS A 179 -8.71 -12.60 -25.92
CA LYS A 179 -7.95 -11.40 -26.20
C LYS A 179 -6.52 -11.55 -25.69
N ALA A 180 -5.57 -11.59 -26.62
CA ALA A 180 -4.16 -11.63 -26.29
C ALA A 180 -3.73 -10.35 -25.56
N GLY A 181 -2.78 -10.46 -24.63
CA GLY A 181 -2.24 -9.33 -23.88
C GLY A 181 -3.21 -8.71 -22.86
N VAL A 182 -4.28 -9.41 -22.49
CA VAL A 182 -5.08 -9.01 -21.32
C VAL A 182 -4.29 -9.30 -20.05
N ILE A 183 -4.23 -8.32 -19.16
CA ILE A 183 -3.54 -8.39 -17.87
C ILE A 183 -4.59 -8.38 -16.78
N LEU A 184 -4.43 -9.24 -15.78
CA LEU A 184 -5.35 -9.37 -14.64
C LEU A 184 -4.63 -8.78 -13.42
N GLN A 185 -4.97 -7.56 -13.04
CA GLN A 185 -4.44 -6.89 -11.85
C GLN A 185 -5.35 -7.10 -10.65
N GLU A 186 -4.74 -7.09 -9.46
CA GLU A 186 -5.45 -7.11 -8.17
C GLU A 186 -6.57 -8.14 -8.06
N PRO A 187 -6.29 -9.43 -8.31
CA PRO A 187 -7.30 -10.46 -8.16
C PRO A 187 -7.71 -10.57 -6.68
N ASN A 188 -8.97 -10.29 -6.36
CA ASN A 188 -9.51 -10.44 -5.01
C ASN A 188 -10.71 -11.39 -5.03
N MET A 189 -10.64 -12.46 -4.24
CA MET A 189 -11.68 -13.48 -4.22
C MET A 189 -12.73 -13.19 -3.15
N SER A 190 -13.99 -13.42 -3.49
CA SER A 190 -15.10 -13.32 -2.53
C SER A 190 -14.91 -14.30 -1.36
N PRO A 191 -15.48 -14.00 -0.18
CA PRO A 191 -15.39 -14.88 1.00
C PRO A 191 -15.86 -16.32 0.77
N ASP A 192 -16.83 -16.52 -0.10
CA ASP A 192 -17.33 -17.85 -0.46
C ASP A 192 -16.48 -18.58 -1.52
N GLY A 193 -15.43 -17.95 -2.04
CA GLY A 193 -14.53 -18.52 -3.04
C GLY A 193 -15.12 -18.63 -4.46
N LYS A 194 -16.32 -18.11 -4.72
CA LYS A 194 -17.03 -18.31 -5.99
C LYS A 194 -16.83 -17.20 -7.01
N HIS A 195 -16.36 -16.05 -6.58
CA HIS A 195 -16.26 -14.85 -7.42
C HIS A 195 -14.89 -14.20 -7.29
N LEU A 196 -14.39 -13.67 -8.39
CA LEU A 196 -13.09 -13.03 -8.46
C LEU A 196 -13.26 -11.60 -8.99
N ALA A 197 -13.06 -10.60 -8.13
CA ALA A 197 -12.98 -9.20 -8.51
C ALA A 197 -11.61 -8.93 -9.13
N ILE A 198 -11.58 -8.29 -10.30
CA ILE A 198 -10.36 -8.09 -11.09
C ILE A 198 -10.38 -6.73 -11.79
N THR A 199 -9.22 -6.12 -11.85
CA THR A 199 -8.91 -4.99 -12.73
C THR A 199 -8.25 -5.50 -14.02
N LEU A 200 -8.90 -5.34 -15.17
CA LEU A 200 -8.36 -5.71 -16.48
C LEU A 200 -7.53 -4.58 -17.09
N ARG A 201 -6.32 -4.93 -17.57
CA ARG A 201 -5.36 -4.03 -18.24
C ARG A 201 -4.78 -4.64 -19.51
N GLY A 202 -3.83 -3.94 -20.13
CA GLY A 202 -3.19 -4.33 -21.38
C GLY A 202 -4.13 -4.10 -22.55
N SER A 203 -4.56 -5.17 -23.21
CA SER A 203 -5.50 -5.07 -24.34
C SER A 203 -6.95 -4.77 -23.91
N MET A 204 -7.27 -4.80 -22.62
CA MET A 204 -8.57 -4.38 -22.07
C MET A 204 -8.37 -3.30 -21.00
N ARG A 205 -9.40 -2.51 -20.71
CA ARG A 205 -9.39 -1.54 -19.60
C ARG A 205 -10.77 -1.48 -18.95
N GLU A 206 -10.94 -2.25 -17.88
CA GLU A 206 -12.17 -2.25 -17.08
C GLU A 206 -11.93 -2.92 -15.72
N THR A 207 -12.94 -2.86 -14.85
CA THR A 207 -13.03 -3.52 -13.55
C THR A 207 -14.32 -4.31 -13.52
N GLY A 208 -14.33 -5.42 -12.80
CA GLY A 208 -15.51 -6.27 -12.72
C GLY A 208 -15.27 -7.54 -11.95
N VAL A 209 -16.24 -8.43 -12.04
CA VAL A 209 -16.24 -9.71 -11.33
C VAL A 209 -16.40 -10.87 -12.30
N TRP A 210 -15.51 -11.84 -12.19
CA TRP A 210 -15.64 -13.14 -12.81
C TRP A 210 -16.35 -14.11 -11.87
N ASP A 211 -17.46 -14.69 -12.30
CA ASP A 211 -18.14 -15.79 -11.62
C ASP A 211 -17.48 -17.11 -12.01
N LEU A 212 -16.76 -17.73 -11.07
CA LEU A 212 -16.02 -18.99 -11.29
C LEU A 212 -16.96 -20.19 -11.49
N THR A 213 -18.20 -20.10 -11.01
CA THR A 213 -19.18 -21.19 -11.09
C THR A 213 -19.93 -21.17 -12.41
N LYS A 214 -20.17 -19.97 -12.96
CA LYS A 214 -20.92 -19.78 -14.21
C LYS A 214 -20.03 -19.49 -15.42
N ASN A 215 -18.74 -19.19 -15.21
CA ASN A 215 -17.82 -18.71 -16.23
C ASN A 215 -18.33 -17.45 -16.95
N VAL A 216 -18.78 -16.47 -16.16
CA VAL A 216 -19.36 -15.23 -16.67
C VAL A 216 -18.62 -14.03 -16.11
N TRP A 217 -18.23 -13.10 -16.99
CA TRP A 217 -17.74 -11.78 -16.63
C TRP A 217 -18.88 -10.80 -16.44
N THR A 218 -18.86 -10.05 -15.34
CA THR A 218 -19.75 -8.91 -15.10
C THR A 218 -18.91 -7.66 -14.93
N LYS A 219 -18.93 -6.78 -15.95
CA LYS A 219 -18.29 -5.47 -15.89
C LYS A 219 -18.93 -4.61 -14.80
N SER A 220 -18.10 -3.96 -13.99
CA SER A 220 -18.47 -2.99 -12.96
C SER A 220 -18.22 -1.54 -13.40
N GLY A 221 -17.18 -1.30 -14.21
CA GLY A 221 -16.90 -0.03 -14.90
C GLY A 221 -15.43 0.12 -15.26
N ASP A 222 -14.96 1.33 -15.58
CA ASP A 222 -13.63 1.55 -16.20
C ASP A 222 -12.53 2.04 -15.23
N GLY A 223 -12.72 1.78 -13.93
CA GLY A 223 -11.90 2.32 -12.84
C GLY A 223 -10.52 1.67 -12.63
N CYS A 224 -9.85 2.09 -11.55
CA CYS A 224 -8.47 1.70 -11.25
C CYS A 224 -8.34 0.42 -10.41
N GLN A 225 -9.23 0.22 -9.44
CA GLN A 225 -9.20 -0.89 -8.47
C GLN A 225 -10.63 -1.31 -8.12
N ILE A 226 -10.84 -2.59 -7.83
CA ILE A 226 -12.10 -3.17 -7.33
C ILE A 226 -11.81 -4.23 -6.26
N ASP A 227 -12.62 -4.29 -5.21
CA ASP A 227 -12.50 -5.30 -4.16
C ASP A 227 -13.84 -5.55 -3.43
N TRP A 228 -13.87 -6.59 -2.61
CA TRP A 228 -14.97 -6.99 -1.74
C TRP A 228 -14.82 -6.39 -0.35
N ASN A 229 -15.94 -6.12 0.32
CA ASN A 229 -15.92 -6.08 1.77
C ASN A 229 -15.78 -7.51 2.35
N PHE A 230 -15.45 -7.61 3.63
CA PHE A 230 -15.10 -8.88 4.28
C PHE A 230 -16.20 -9.94 4.30
N ASP A 231 -17.47 -9.54 4.31
CA ASP A 231 -18.62 -10.47 4.26
C ASP A 231 -19.09 -10.78 2.83
N GLY A 232 -18.50 -10.12 1.83
CA GLY A 232 -18.81 -10.31 0.41
C GLY A 232 -20.14 -9.70 -0.04
N THR A 233 -20.83 -8.97 0.83
CA THR A 233 -22.13 -8.34 0.51
C THR A 233 -21.99 -7.04 -0.28
N LYS A 234 -20.76 -6.50 -0.38
CA LYS A 234 -20.46 -5.29 -1.15
C LYS A 234 -19.20 -5.43 -1.99
N LEU A 235 -19.24 -4.76 -3.13
CA LEU A 235 -18.06 -4.44 -3.94
C LEU A 235 -17.77 -2.95 -3.78
N TYR A 236 -16.51 -2.58 -3.70
CA TYR A 236 -16.10 -1.18 -3.79
C TYR A 236 -15.04 -1.01 -4.86
N ARG A 237 -14.99 0.18 -5.47
CA ARG A 237 -14.05 0.47 -6.55
C ARG A 237 -13.67 1.94 -6.61
N VAL A 238 -12.46 2.20 -7.10
CA VAL A 238 -12.01 3.56 -7.44
C VAL A 238 -12.60 3.94 -8.79
N ASN A 239 -13.34 5.05 -8.85
CA ASN A 239 -13.93 5.56 -10.07
C ASN A 239 -13.17 6.82 -10.54
N PRO A 240 -12.91 7.00 -11.85
CA PRO A 240 -12.10 8.10 -12.38
C PRO A 240 -12.94 9.37 -12.59
N THR A 241 -13.77 9.70 -11.60
CA THR A 241 -14.58 10.92 -11.51
C THR A 241 -14.52 11.40 -10.07
N GLY A 242 -14.86 12.65 -9.80
CA GLY A 242 -14.96 13.17 -8.44
C GLY A 242 -15.10 14.68 -8.45
N ASN A 243 -15.40 15.26 -7.30
CA ASN A 243 -15.57 16.70 -7.16
C ASN A 243 -14.26 17.42 -6.78
N GLY A 244 -13.16 16.66 -6.70
CA GLY A 244 -11.85 17.18 -6.43
C GLY A 244 -11.40 18.19 -7.49
N GLY A 245 -11.00 19.38 -7.07
CA GLY A 245 -10.49 20.44 -7.96
C GLY A 245 -9.12 20.14 -8.59
N THR A 246 -8.76 18.87 -8.77
CA THR A 246 -7.49 18.42 -9.35
C THR A 246 -7.67 18.07 -10.84
N ALA A 247 -6.55 17.89 -11.56
CA ALA A 247 -6.57 17.59 -12.99
C ALA A 247 -7.13 16.19 -13.36
N ALA A 248 -7.33 15.29 -12.39
CA ALA A 248 -7.88 13.96 -12.63
C ALA A 248 -8.59 13.40 -11.38
N PRO A 249 -9.74 13.94 -10.96
CA PRO A 249 -10.38 13.55 -9.71
C PRO A 249 -10.76 12.06 -9.67
N SER A 250 -10.74 11.49 -8.46
CA SER A 250 -11.28 10.16 -8.19
C SER A 250 -12.32 10.22 -7.07
N GLU A 251 -13.08 9.12 -6.94
CA GLU A 251 -14.03 8.92 -5.86
C GLU A 251 -14.16 7.42 -5.61
N ILE A 252 -14.56 7.04 -4.41
CA ILE A 252 -14.79 5.64 -4.04
C ILE A 252 -16.27 5.36 -4.10
N LEU A 253 -16.62 4.37 -4.92
CA LEU A 253 -17.98 3.86 -5.03
C LEU A 253 -18.08 2.52 -4.32
N TRP A 254 -19.26 2.23 -3.77
CA TRP A 254 -19.62 0.91 -3.25
C TRP A 254 -20.96 0.44 -3.83
N PHE A 255 -21.10 -0.86 -3.97
CA PHE A 255 -22.26 -1.50 -4.58
C PHE A 255 -22.68 -2.67 -3.72
N THR A 256 -23.98 -2.86 -3.59
CA THR A 256 -24.50 -4.12 -3.07
C THR A 256 -24.14 -5.23 -4.05
N ALA A 257 -23.56 -6.31 -3.54
CA ALA A 257 -23.20 -7.47 -4.32
C ALA A 257 -24.21 -8.59 -4.08
N LYS A 258 -24.76 -9.16 -5.17
CA LYS A 258 -25.64 -10.33 -5.13
C LYS A 258 -25.19 -11.33 -6.20
N ASP A 259 -24.84 -12.53 -5.78
CA ASP A 259 -24.31 -13.60 -6.66
C ASP A 259 -23.17 -13.09 -7.56
N GLY A 260 -22.24 -12.35 -6.95
CA GLY A 260 -21.08 -11.80 -7.63
C GLY A 260 -21.32 -10.57 -8.49
N LYS A 261 -22.56 -10.08 -8.56
CA LYS A 261 -22.93 -8.93 -9.41
C LYS A 261 -23.23 -7.72 -8.56
N GLN A 262 -22.75 -6.55 -9.00
CA GLN A 262 -23.26 -5.29 -8.47
C GLN A 262 -24.75 -5.15 -8.79
N VAL A 263 -25.54 -4.72 -7.82
CA VAL A 263 -26.98 -4.50 -7.97
C VAL A 263 -27.24 -3.15 -8.61
N GLU A 264 -26.62 -2.10 -8.07
CA GLU A 264 -26.78 -0.75 -8.56
C GLU A 264 -25.98 -0.54 -9.85
N LYS A 265 -26.53 0.24 -10.77
CA LYS A 265 -25.91 0.54 -12.07
C LYS A 265 -25.41 1.97 -12.09
N VAL A 266 -24.18 2.16 -12.54
CA VAL A 266 -23.67 3.47 -12.96
C VAL A 266 -23.91 3.58 -14.46
N GLY A 267 -24.68 4.58 -14.87
CA GLY A 267 -25.12 4.72 -16.25
C GLY A 267 -25.01 6.15 -16.75
N PHE A 268 -25.59 6.40 -17.92
CA PHE A 268 -25.55 7.70 -18.60
C PHE A 268 -26.07 8.87 -17.74
N PHE A 269 -27.01 8.60 -16.82
CA PHE A 269 -27.59 9.61 -15.92
C PHE A 269 -26.70 9.98 -14.72
N GLY A 270 -25.46 9.49 -14.68
CA GLY A 270 -24.50 9.76 -13.63
C GLY A 270 -24.48 8.72 -12.52
N ILE A 271 -23.77 9.05 -11.45
CA ILE A 271 -23.52 8.17 -10.30
C ILE A 271 -24.64 8.34 -9.28
N PRO A 272 -25.40 7.28 -8.93
CA PRO A 272 -26.40 7.35 -7.87
C PRO A 272 -25.80 7.78 -6.52
N LYS A 273 -26.49 8.65 -5.77
CA LYS A 273 -25.97 9.13 -4.48
C LYS A 273 -25.70 8.00 -3.48
N ASN A 274 -26.51 6.95 -3.48
CA ASN A 274 -26.39 5.82 -2.55
C ASN A 274 -25.18 4.91 -2.84
N VAL A 275 -24.57 5.00 -4.04
CA VAL A 275 -23.36 4.23 -4.36
C VAL A 275 -22.07 5.04 -4.14
N LYS A 276 -22.15 6.35 -3.95
CA LYS A 276 -21.00 7.18 -3.60
C LYS A 276 -20.66 6.91 -2.13
N LEU A 277 -19.57 6.19 -1.88
CA LEU A 277 -19.10 5.91 -0.52
C LEU A 277 -18.30 7.11 0.01
N MET A 278 -17.39 7.63 -0.80
CA MET A 278 -16.47 8.69 -0.39
C MET A 278 -15.99 9.52 -1.59
N ASP A 279 -15.96 10.83 -1.43
CA ASP A 279 -15.46 11.85 -2.38
C ASP A 279 -14.93 12.99 -1.50
N LEU A 280 -13.62 13.04 -1.23
CA LEU A 280 -13.06 13.93 -0.21
C LEU A 280 -13.08 15.37 -0.74
N PRO A 281 -13.56 16.35 0.04
CA PRO A 281 -13.51 17.74 -0.38
C PRO A 281 -12.08 18.31 -0.25
N GLY A 282 -11.79 19.33 -1.07
CA GLY A 282 -10.54 20.09 -0.99
C GLY A 282 -9.48 19.66 -2.00
N ARG A 283 -8.23 20.09 -1.77
CA ARG A 283 -7.13 19.91 -2.74
C ARG A 283 -6.56 18.50 -2.83
N ARG A 284 -6.60 17.72 -1.73
CA ARG A 284 -6.14 16.33 -1.68
C ARG A 284 -7.27 15.34 -1.96
N SER A 285 -7.94 15.53 -3.08
CA SER A 285 -9.19 14.84 -3.49
C SER A 285 -8.91 13.87 -4.63
N HIS A 286 -7.81 13.14 -4.49
CA HIS A 286 -7.30 12.23 -5.49
C HIS A 286 -7.01 10.90 -4.79
N GLU A 287 -8.10 10.23 -4.44
CA GLU A 287 -8.16 9.06 -3.57
C GLU A 287 -7.91 7.77 -4.35
N TYR A 288 -6.94 7.00 -3.87
CA TYR A 288 -6.58 5.70 -4.41
C TYR A 288 -6.31 4.71 -3.29
N PHE A 289 -6.21 3.45 -3.70
CA PHE A 289 -5.82 2.35 -2.83
C PHE A 289 -6.74 2.13 -1.61
N PRO A 290 -8.08 2.24 -1.75
CA PRO A 290 -8.98 2.04 -0.62
C PRO A 290 -8.87 0.61 -0.07
N ARG A 291 -8.83 0.49 1.25
CA ARG A 291 -9.02 -0.78 1.97
C ARG A 291 -9.99 -0.59 3.12
N LEU A 292 -10.96 -1.49 3.18
CA LEU A 292 -11.87 -1.59 4.30
C LEU A 292 -11.19 -2.35 5.43
N SER A 293 -11.59 -2.03 6.66
CA SER A 293 -11.33 -2.86 7.84
C SER A 293 -12.16 -4.13 7.85
N PRO A 294 -11.73 -5.18 8.59
CA PRO A 294 -12.44 -6.45 8.72
C PRO A 294 -13.93 -6.35 9.08
N ASP A 295 -14.31 -5.36 9.88
CA ASP A 295 -15.71 -5.15 10.28
C ASP A 295 -16.50 -4.25 9.31
N GLY A 296 -15.85 -3.76 8.25
CA GLY A 296 -16.42 -2.89 7.23
C GLY A 296 -16.78 -1.49 7.72
N LYS A 297 -16.33 -1.07 8.92
CA LYS A 297 -16.70 0.23 9.51
C LYS A 297 -15.68 1.32 9.28
N TRP A 298 -14.44 0.96 8.94
CA TRP A 298 -13.36 1.89 8.67
C TRP A 298 -12.83 1.71 7.26
N LEU A 299 -12.44 2.81 6.65
CA LEU A 299 -11.76 2.89 5.36
C LEU A 299 -10.40 3.56 5.56
N VAL A 300 -9.35 2.99 4.97
CA VAL A 300 -8.04 3.64 4.78
C VAL A 300 -7.76 3.79 3.28
N TRP A 301 -7.08 4.85 2.88
CA TRP A 301 -6.73 5.13 1.49
C TRP A 301 -5.54 6.09 1.42
N GLY A 302 -4.95 6.25 0.24
CA GLY A 302 -3.97 7.30 -0.05
C GLY A 302 -4.60 8.42 -0.87
N ALA A 303 -4.22 9.67 -0.61
CA ALA A 303 -4.65 10.82 -1.40
C ALA A 303 -3.52 11.83 -1.67
N THR A 304 -3.55 12.48 -2.82
CA THR A 304 -2.56 13.50 -3.24
C THR A 304 -3.23 14.77 -3.76
N ASP A 305 -2.51 15.89 -3.79
CA ASP A 305 -2.93 17.15 -4.43
C ASP A 305 -2.28 17.40 -5.81
N LYS A 306 -1.44 16.47 -6.30
CA LYS A 306 -0.61 16.69 -7.50
C LYS A 306 -1.13 16.05 -8.80
N GLY A 307 -1.94 14.99 -8.73
CA GLY A 307 -2.47 14.31 -9.93
C GLY A 307 -2.42 12.78 -9.84
N HIS A 308 -2.43 12.11 -11.00
CA HIS A 308 -2.49 10.65 -11.15
C HIS A 308 -1.14 10.07 -11.57
N ASP A 309 -0.14 10.08 -10.68
CA ASP A 309 1.14 9.38 -10.84
C ASP A 309 1.51 8.68 -9.53
N HIS A 310 1.52 7.35 -9.56
CA HIS A 310 1.67 6.53 -8.36
C HIS A 310 3.12 6.39 -7.89
N ASP A 311 4.11 6.76 -8.71
CA ASP A 311 5.53 6.62 -8.37
C ASP A 311 6.15 7.95 -7.93
N LEU A 312 5.60 9.08 -8.38
CA LEU A 312 6.20 10.40 -8.18
C LEU A 312 5.46 11.29 -7.18
N PHE A 313 4.14 11.14 -7.05
CA PHE A 313 3.37 12.09 -6.25
C PHE A 313 3.38 11.79 -4.77
N ASP A 314 3.25 12.86 -4.00
CA ASP A 314 3.18 12.83 -2.54
C ASP A 314 1.76 12.40 -2.16
N TYR A 315 1.59 11.09 -2.01
CA TYR A 315 0.39 10.51 -1.43
C TYR A 315 0.55 10.44 0.07
N GLU A 316 -0.49 10.84 0.78
CA GLU A 316 -0.61 10.72 2.22
C GLU A 316 -1.82 9.85 2.56
N LEU A 317 -1.72 9.07 3.63
CA LEU A 317 -2.75 8.16 4.07
C LEU A 317 -3.78 8.86 4.94
N TYR A 318 -5.02 8.41 4.80
CA TYR A 318 -6.16 8.84 5.58
C TYR A 318 -6.90 7.64 6.15
N ILE A 319 -7.61 7.87 7.26
CA ILE A 319 -8.55 6.93 7.87
C ILE A 319 -9.88 7.63 8.13
N TRP A 320 -10.98 6.92 7.91
CA TRP A 320 -12.32 7.42 8.15
C TRP A 320 -13.27 6.32 8.63
N LYS A 321 -14.17 6.69 9.52
CA LYS A 321 -15.24 5.83 10.01
C LYS A 321 -16.46 5.99 9.13
N ILE A 322 -16.80 4.94 8.40
CA ILE A 322 -17.87 4.91 7.42
C ILE A 322 -19.20 5.28 8.09
N GLY A 323 -19.89 6.25 7.50
CA GLY A 323 -21.17 6.77 7.98
C GLY A 323 -21.08 8.08 8.76
N GLU A 324 -19.89 8.50 9.20
CA GLU A 324 -19.65 9.86 9.67
C GLU A 324 -19.46 10.81 8.47
N PRO A 325 -19.61 12.14 8.60
CA PRO A 325 -19.32 13.05 7.49
C PRO A 325 -17.89 12.83 6.95
N VAL A 326 -17.68 12.84 5.64
CA VAL A 326 -16.37 12.51 5.05
C VAL A 326 -15.28 13.52 5.43
N GLU A 327 -15.68 14.74 5.77
CA GLU A 327 -14.82 15.82 6.26
C GLU A 327 -14.18 15.50 7.61
N THR A 328 -14.65 14.48 8.34
CA THR A 328 -14.03 13.99 9.59
C THR A 328 -12.90 13.00 9.33
N ALA A 329 -12.62 12.66 8.08
CA ALA A 329 -11.45 11.89 7.68
C ALA A 329 -10.18 12.47 8.30
N THR A 330 -9.38 11.60 8.92
CA THR A 330 -8.13 11.99 9.57
C THR A 330 -6.96 11.57 8.70
N ARG A 331 -6.10 12.52 8.32
CA ARG A 331 -4.79 12.23 7.73
C ARG A 331 -3.91 11.59 8.82
N ILE A 332 -3.24 10.49 8.50
CA ILE A 332 -2.48 9.68 9.46
C ILE A 332 -0.99 9.56 9.12
N THR A 333 -0.58 10.01 7.94
CA THR A 333 0.83 10.17 7.59
C THR A 333 1.15 11.64 7.31
N TYR A 334 2.38 12.01 7.66
CA TYR A 334 2.89 13.37 7.55
C TYR A 334 4.33 13.34 7.07
N ASN A 335 4.51 12.91 5.82
CA ASN A 335 5.79 12.79 5.17
C ASN A 335 5.63 13.03 3.68
N SER A 336 6.44 13.92 3.10
CA SER A 336 6.32 14.27 1.67
C SER A 336 6.78 13.16 0.71
N GLY A 337 6.99 11.95 1.21
CA GLY A 337 7.28 10.74 0.44
C GLY A 337 5.99 10.17 -0.12
N ASN A 338 6.10 9.20 -1.01
CA ASN A 338 4.93 8.58 -1.61
C ASN A 338 4.41 7.48 -0.67
N ASP A 339 3.34 7.72 0.09
CA ASP A 339 2.66 6.69 0.90
C ASP A 339 1.47 6.09 0.13
N ARG A 340 1.57 4.81 -0.23
CA ARG A 340 0.58 4.15 -1.09
C ARG A 340 0.24 2.73 -0.65
N TRP A 341 -0.87 2.23 -1.18
CA TRP A 341 -1.33 0.86 -0.95
C TRP A 341 -1.46 0.49 0.53
N PRO A 342 -2.17 1.30 1.35
CA PRO A 342 -2.41 0.94 2.73
C PRO A 342 -3.23 -0.34 2.81
N ASP A 343 -3.15 -1.05 3.91
CA ASP A 343 -4.08 -2.10 4.32
C ASP A 343 -4.26 -2.01 5.84
N ILE A 344 -5.46 -2.34 6.34
CA ILE A 344 -5.82 -2.18 7.75
C ILE A 344 -6.36 -3.49 8.34
N TRP A 345 -5.94 -3.77 9.57
CA TRP A 345 -6.41 -4.91 10.35
C TRP A 345 -6.68 -4.47 11.79
N PHE A 346 -7.66 -5.10 12.44
CA PHE A 346 -7.98 -4.84 13.84
C PHE A 346 -7.65 -6.03 14.74
N GLY A 347 -7.08 -5.73 15.89
CA GLY A 347 -6.62 -6.68 16.89
C GLY A 347 -5.27 -6.28 17.48
N LYS A 348 -4.79 -7.08 18.43
CA LYS A 348 -3.53 -6.82 19.13
C LYS A 348 -2.34 -7.01 18.20
N VAL A 349 -1.68 -5.92 17.86
CA VAL A 349 -0.38 -5.98 17.19
C VAL A 349 0.67 -6.35 18.24
N PRO A 350 1.42 -7.45 18.05
CA PRO A 350 2.56 -7.74 18.90
C PRO A 350 3.50 -6.54 18.91
N VAL A 351 3.80 -6.02 20.10
CA VAL A 351 4.84 -5.00 20.24
C VAL A 351 6.13 -5.68 19.84
N SER A 352 6.70 -5.28 18.71
CA SER A 352 8.09 -5.59 18.40
C SER A 352 8.91 -5.02 19.56
N ALA A 353 9.31 -5.89 20.49
CA ALA A 353 10.25 -5.48 21.52
C ALA A 353 11.47 -5.00 20.76
N ALA A 354 11.84 -3.72 20.96
CA ALA A 354 13.18 -3.29 20.60
C ALA A 354 14.14 -4.37 21.14
N PRO A 355 15.16 -4.82 20.38
CA PRO A 355 16.08 -5.84 20.85
C PRO A 355 16.49 -5.50 22.29
N ALA A 356 16.38 -6.44 23.23
CA ALA A 356 16.54 -6.15 24.66
C ALA A 356 17.88 -5.44 25.00
N ALA A 357 18.87 -5.55 24.11
CA ALA A 357 20.13 -4.80 24.15
C ALA A 357 19.96 -3.28 23.93
N THR A 358 19.08 -2.84 23.03
CA THR A 358 18.84 -1.43 22.71
C THR A 358 18.07 -0.72 23.81
N ALA A 359 17.06 -1.38 24.41
CA ALA A 359 16.30 -0.81 25.52
C ALA A 359 17.19 -0.57 26.76
N LYS A 360 18.02 -1.56 27.13
CA LYS A 360 18.99 -1.40 28.23
C LYS A 360 20.08 -0.36 27.93
N ALA A 361 20.54 -0.24 26.69
CA ALA A 361 21.54 0.75 26.30
C ALA A 361 20.98 2.18 26.34
N VAL A 362 19.73 2.37 25.87
CA VAL A 362 19.05 3.68 25.91
C VAL A 362 18.71 4.08 27.35
N GLU A 363 18.25 3.14 28.18
CA GLU A 363 17.98 3.39 29.60
C GLU A 363 19.27 3.70 30.38
N SER A 364 20.36 2.98 30.09
CA SER A 364 21.70 3.27 30.63
C SER A 364 22.20 4.66 30.23
N ALA A 365 22.00 5.07 28.97
CA ALA A 365 22.43 6.37 28.48
C ALA A 365 21.58 7.52 29.06
N ALA A 366 20.26 7.31 29.18
CA ALA A 366 19.35 8.27 29.80
C ALA A 366 19.69 8.49 31.29
N ASN A 367 19.97 7.42 32.02
CA ASN A 367 20.36 7.50 33.44
C ASN A 367 21.75 8.15 33.62
N ALA A 368 22.71 7.88 32.74
CA ALA A 368 24.02 8.55 32.74
C ALA A 368 23.90 10.06 32.46
N THR A 369 23.02 10.43 31.53
CA THR A 369 22.77 11.84 31.17
C THR A 369 22.06 12.59 32.30
N ALA A 370 21.06 11.98 32.94
CA ALA A 370 20.36 12.55 34.09
C ALA A 370 21.30 12.76 35.30
N ALA A 371 22.21 11.82 35.56
CA ALA A 371 23.22 11.94 36.61
C ALA A 371 24.28 13.02 36.33
N ALA A 372 24.58 13.29 35.05
CA ALA A 372 25.50 14.35 34.63
C ALA A 372 24.88 15.76 34.78
N ILE A 373 23.59 15.90 34.46
CA ILE A 373 22.85 17.18 34.56
C ILE A 373 22.63 17.60 36.03
N ALA A 374 22.53 16.65 36.95
CA ALA A 374 22.28 16.94 38.36
C ALA A 374 23.52 17.32 39.19
N GLY A 375 24.75 17.21 38.65
CA GLY A 375 25.95 17.15 39.50
C GLY A 375 27.15 18.02 39.14
N GLY A 376 27.12 18.84 38.09
CA GLY A 376 28.30 19.59 37.63
C GLY A 376 29.41 18.66 37.13
N VAL A 377 29.68 18.67 35.83
CA VAL A 377 30.46 17.59 35.21
C VAL A 377 31.98 17.84 35.38
N SER A 378 32.67 16.94 36.06
CA SER A 378 34.15 16.85 36.05
C SER A 378 34.63 16.14 34.77
N GLU A 379 35.85 16.40 34.31
CA GLU A 379 36.42 15.79 33.09
C GLU A 379 36.32 14.26 33.07
N ALA A 380 36.54 13.60 34.22
CA ALA A 380 36.41 12.14 34.33
C ALA A 380 34.98 11.62 34.05
N LYS A 381 33.94 12.39 34.38
CA LYS A 381 32.54 12.05 34.07
C LYS A 381 32.21 12.28 32.60
N MET A 382 32.88 13.22 31.94
CA MET A 382 32.76 13.39 30.49
C MET A 382 33.38 12.21 29.74
N ASP A 383 34.52 11.70 30.19
CA ASP A 383 35.13 10.51 29.58
C ASP A 383 34.24 9.26 29.69
N GLU A 384 33.49 9.11 30.79
CA GLU A 384 32.50 8.03 30.90
C GLU A 384 31.31 8.22 29.94
N LEU A 385 30.83 9.44 29.78
CA LEU A 385 29.73 9.75 28.85
C LEU A 385 30.14 9.50 27.40
N ILE A 386 31.36 9.90 27.02
CA ILE A 386 31.93 9.65 25.68
C ILE A 386 32.05 8.15 25.44
N LYS A 387 32.59 7.38 26.39
CA LYS A 387 32.67 5.91 26.29
C LYS A 387 31.29 5.25 26.20
N ALA A 388 30.28 5.81 26.86
CA ALA A 388 28.91 5.30 26.76
C ALA A 388 28.32 5.57 25.36
N ILE A 389 28.52 6.77 24.81
CA ILE A 389 28.13 7.14 23.45
C ILE A 389 28.84 6.27 22.40
N ASP A 390 30.14 6.01 22.58
CA ASP A 390 30.92 5.15 21.68
C ASP A 390 30.39 3.71 21.68
N ARG A 391 30.12 3.13 22.86
CA ARG A 391 29.50 1.79 22.95
C ARG A 391 28.13 1.74 22.29
N LEU A 392 27.33 2.80 22.41
CA LEU A 392 26.01 2.90 21.79
C LEU A 392 26.13 2.99 20.27
N THR A 393 27.10 3.77 19.79
CA THR A 393 27.44 3.90 18.37
C THR A 393 27.90 2.57 17.78
N ASP A 394 28.73 1.83 18.49
CA ASP A 394 29.22 0.52 18.05
C ASP A 394 28.13 -0.56 18.10
N ALA A 395 27.25 -0.53 19.10
CA ALA A 395 26.08 -1.40 19.14
C ALA A 395 25.11 -1.12 17.98
N VAL A 396 24.90 0.15 17.63
CA VAL A 396 24.09 0.55 16.46
C VAL A 396 24.74 0.09 15.15
N LYS A 397 26.07 0.20 15.02
CA LYS A 397 26.81 -0.31 13.86
C LYS A 397 26.73 -1.84 13.74
N ALA A 398 26.77 -2.57 14.85
CA ALA A 398 26.66 -4.03 14.87
C ALA A 398 25.25 -4.54 14.50
N LEU A 399 24.22 -3.67 14.57
CA LEU A 399 22.86 -3.96 14.14
C LEU A 399 22.62 -3.62 12.65
N ALA A 400 23.56 -2.98 11.96
CA ALA A 400 23.50 -2.82 10.52
C ALA A 400 23.92 -4.15 9.85
N PRO A 401 23.13 -4.69 8.89
CA PRO A 401 23.50 -5.94 8.24
C PRO A 401 24.84 -5.77 7.50
N ALA A 402 25.70 -6.81 7.58
CA ALA A 402 26.91 -6.88 6.77
C ALA A 402 26.55 -6.75 5.29
N LYS A 403 27.33 -5.93 4.58
CA LYS A 403 27.12 -5.53 3.17
C LYS A 403 26.84 -6.66 2.21
#